data_AF-A0A956QK94-F1
#
_entry.id   AF-A0A956QK94-F1
#
_cell.length_a   1.000
_cell.length_b   1.000
_cell.length_c   1.000
_cell.angle_alpha   90.00
_cell.angle_beta   90.00
_cell.angle_gamma   90.00
#
_symmetry.space_group_name_H-M   'P 1'
#
loop_
_entity.id
_entity.type
_entity.pdbx_description
1 polymer ?
#
loop_
_entity_poly.entity_id
_entity_poly.type
_entity_poly.pdbx_seq_one_letter_code
_entity_poly.pdbx_strand_id
1 'polypeptide(L)'
;MLAARWLIYLGGGVIALLYSYFSGGSVITTSIYRLLFVLVSTLAYLAYLSYFGHGRLPLPMRLGLIFCEVSLVSLVVALTGGLASPFVSMLWLLVILNSVDHGEQLGVAAALLGCLGLGAMARGMGAYSPSQLGGFWLGLVAMGALGFVLGGRQSSEVSYGGDAGREIDRAHRIARQQSRERKVREEQLYYERRRFEGLVEVANSLASLRSRDELLNQIVDRALEQMEVEAAAVMLLDEENNLMVSEARGVSIPTRQRLEGPVAECFLGRVLQTGDILTFDESQTHDVLHHYGELGAFSEVVRGSHQALNQGFTNRGETFRNFIVVPLFTSQDRFSFGLLFVANLRSRDCYSSNDVGYLRILATNAAIALRNLEAKARIEQTHFEMIQALAQAIEAKDLYTSNHVGRVRDL
;
A
#
# COMPACT_ATOMS: atom_id res chain seq x y z
N MET A 1 25.14 -9.17 25.78
CA MET A 1 26.15 -10.18 26.17
C MET A 1 27.05 -10.60 25.01
N LEU A 2 26.53 -10.83 23.80
CA LEU A 2 27.33 -11.10 22.59
C LEU A 2 28.51 -10.12 22.39
N ALA A 3 28.25 -8.81 22.39
CA ALA A 3 29.29 -7.78 22.21
C ALA A 3 30.39 -7.80 23.28
N ALA A 4 30.07 -8.27 24.50
CA ALA A 4 31.05 -8.40 25.58
C ALA A 4 31.96 -9.63 25.38
N ARG A 5 31.40 -10.77 24.95
CA ARG A 5 32.18 -11.96 24.54
C ARG A 5 33.12 -11.61 23.38
N TRP A 6 32.64 -10.84 22.41
CA TRP A 6 33.43 -10.33 21.28
C TRP A 6 34.64 -9.52 21.73
N LEU A 7 34.45 -8.57 22.65
CA LEU A 7 35.52 -7.73 23.18
C LEU A 7 36.60 -8.53 23.92
N ILE A 8 36.19 -9.57 24.65
CA ILE A 8 37.11 -10.43 25.40
C ILE A 8 37.91 -11.33 24.46
N TYR A 9 37.28 -11.95 23.46
CA TYR A 9 37.98 -12.86 22.54
C TYR A 9 38.87 -12.13 21.54
N LEU A 10 38.40 -11.03 20.92
CA LEU A 10 39.23 -10.23 20.01
C LEU A 10 40.35 -9.51 20.77
N GLY A 11 40.04 -8.91 21.92
CA GLY A 11 41.03 -8.25 22.76
C GLY A 11 42.09 -9.23 23.27
N GLY A 12 41.68 -10.38 23.81
CA GLY A 12 42.60 -11.41 24.31
C GLY A 12 43.48 -12.02 23.23
N GLY A 13 42.91 -12.35 22.08
CA GLY A 13 43.66 -12.91 20.95
C GLY A 13 44.70 -11.95 20.39
N VAL A 14 44.34 -10.68 20.22
CA VAL A 14 45.26 -9.64 19.71
C VAL A 14 46.37 -9.32 20.72
N ILE A 15 46.05 -9.25 22.01
CA ILE A 15 47.07 -8.99 23.05
C ILE A 15 48.01 -10.19 23.20
N ALA A 16 47.50 -11.43 23.12
CA ALA A 16 48.35 -12.63 23.15
C ALA A 16 49.29 -12.71 21.93
N LEU A 17 48.81 -12.31 20.75
CA LEU A 17 49.60 -12.17 19.53
C LEU A 17 50.74 -11.15 19.69
N LEU A 18 50.42 -9.97 20.24
CA LEU A 18 51.41 -8.92 20.50
C LEU A 18 52.41 -9.37 21.57
N TYR A 19 51.96 -10.00 22.65
CA TYR A 19 52.83 -10.48 23.72
C TYR A 19 53.83 -11.55 23.23
N SER A 20 53.36 -12.51 22.43
CA SER A 20 54.23 -13.53 21.82
C SER A 20 55.23 -12.96 20.82
N TYR A 21 54.90 -11.84 20.16
CA TYR A 21 55.80 -11.13 19.25
C TYR A 21 56.91 -10.38 20.00
N PHE A 22 56.57 -9.77 21.15
CA PHE A 22 57.52 -9.02 21.97
C PHE A 22 58.37 -9.89 22.91
N SER A 23 57.94 -11.10 23.27
CA SER A 23 58.64 -11.95 24.26
C SER A 23 59.85 -12.73 23.74
N GLY A 24 60.36 -12.42 22.53
CA GLY A 24 61.68 -12.82 22.02
C GLY A 24 62.13 -14.26 22.32
N GLY A 25 61.73 -15.23 21.50
CA GLY A 25 62.23 -16.61 21.60
C GLY A 25 61.98 -17.43 20.33
N SER A 26 62.92 -18.30 19.97
CA SER A 26 63.00 -19.15 18.77
C SER A 26 61.90 -20.22 18.67
N VAL A 27 60.63 -19.82 18.65
CA VAL A 27 59.45 -20.70 18.56
C VAL A 27 58.57 -20.32 17.36
N ILE A 28 59.17 -19.84 16.26
CA ILE A 28 58.41 -19.23 15.15
C ILE A 28 57.72 -20.30 14.28
N THR A 29 58.28 -21.50 14.13
CA THR A 29 57.73 -22.54 13.23
C THR A 29 56.62 -23.39 13.89
N THR A 30 56.70 -23.67 15.20
CA THR A 30 55.62 -24.37 15.95
C THR A 30 54.42 -23.46 16.23
N SER A 31 54.55 -22.15 15.97
CA SER A 31 53.53 -21.13 16.26
C SER A 31 52.50 -20.97 15.11
N ILE A 32 52.89 -21.21 13.85
CA ILE A 32 52.00 -21.02 12.68
C ILE A 32 50.81 -21.98 12.69
N TYR A 33 51.03 -23.28 12.93
CA TYR A 33 49.94 -24.26 13.00
C TYR A 33 48.99 -23.99 14.17
N ARG A 34 49.50 -23.44 15.26
CA ARG A 34 48.72 -23.07 16.45
C ARG A 34 47.88 -21.81 16.21
N LEU A 35 48.43 -20.84 15.49
CA LEU A 35 47.72 -19.65 15.02
C LEU A 35 46.61 -19.99 14.02
N LEU A 36 46.89 -20.90 13.09
CA LEU A 36 45.94 -21.36 12.08
C LEU A 36 44.77 -22.11 12.74
N PHE A 37 45.03 -22.88 13.80
CA PHE A 37 43.98 -23.54 14.59
C PHE A 37 43.07 -22.57 15.34
N VAL A 38 43.62 -21.52 15.96
CA VAL A 38 42.85 -20.47 16.65
C VAL A 38 41.97 -19.70 15.66
N LEU A 39 42.52 -19.38 14.48
CA LEU A 39 41.81 -18.67 13.43
C LEU A 39 40.67 -19.51 12.82
N VAL A 40 40.92 -20.79 12.54
CA VAL A 40 39.88 -21.71 12.04
C VAL A 40 38.78 -21.95 13.08
N SER A 41 39.12 -22.07 14.37
CA SER A 41 38.15 -22.29 15.44
C SER A 41 37.28 -21.05 15.71
N THR A 42 37.86 -19.85 15.62
CA THR A 42 37.10 -18.58 15.72
C THR A 42 36.21 -18.34 14.51
N LEU A 43 36.67 -18.66 13.29
CA LEU A 43 35.86 -18.60 12.08
C LEU A 43 34.71 -19.63 12.07
N ALA A 44 34.94 -20.84 12.56
CA ALA A 44 33.88 -21.85 12.70
C ALA A 44 32.81 -21.43 13.72
N TYR A 45 33.23 -20.80 14.83
CA TYR A 45 32.33 -20.25 15.84
C TYR A 45 31.49 -19.07 15.30
N LEU A 46 32.09 -18.22 14.47
CA LEU A 46 31.42 -17.13 13.74
C LEU A 46 30.34 -17.62 12.78
N ALA A 47 30.69 -18.61 11.95
CA ALA A 47 29.77 -19.23 11.01
C ALA A 47 28.59 -19.93 11.72
N TYR A 48 28.84 -20.46 12.91
CA TYR A 48 27.83 -21.15 13.71
C TYR A 48 26.81 -20.19 14.35
N LEU A 49 27.28 -19.07 14.90
CA LEU A 49 26.42 -18.04 15.50
C LEU A 49 25.55 -17.33 14.45
N SER A 50 26.06 -17.13 13.23
CA SER A 50 25.30 -16.52 12.15
C SER A 50 24.24 -17.46 11.56
N TYR A 51 24.46 -18.78 11.60
CA TYR A 51 23.55 -19.75 10.97
C TYR A 51 22.34 -20.13 11.82
N PHE A 52 22.49 -20.30 13.14
CA PHE A 52 21.43 -20.94 13.95
C PHE A 52 20.48 -20.01 14.70
N GLY A 53 20.85 -18.75 14.98
CA GLY A 53 20.03 -17.86 15.80
C GLY A 53 19.79 -18.39 17.23
N HIS A 54 19.62 -17.51 18.22
CA HIS A 54 19.64 -17.89 19.65
C HIS A 54 18.43 -18.71 20.16
N GLY A 55 17.63 -19.31 19.28
CA GLY A 55 16.28 -19.78 19.60
C GLY A 55 16.16 -21.07 20.41
N ARG A 56 16.87 -22.16 20.07
CA ARG A 56 16.75 -23.48 20.73
C ARG A 56 17.76 -24.48 20.14
N LEU A 57 19.00 -24.44 20.61
CA LEU A 57 19.99 -25.47 20.27
C LEU A 57 19.81 -26.71 21.15
N PRO A 58 19.85 -27.94 20.60
CA PRO A 58 19.78 -29.18 21.37
C PRO A 58 21.01 -29.36 22.27
N LEU A 59 20.81 -30.05 23.41
CA LEU A 59 21.81 -30.22 24.47
C LEU A 59 23.20 -30.72 24.03
N PRO A 60 23.36 -31.72 23.12
CA PRO A 60 24.69 -32.15 22.67
C PRO A 60 25.45 -31.06 21.89
N MET A 61 24.73 -30.19 21.20
CA MET A 61 25.32 -29.12 20.39
C MET A 61 25.84 -27.97 21.26
N ARG A 62 25.15 -27.69 22.38
CA ARG A 62 25.60 -26.73 23.40
C ARG A 62 26.89 -27.19 24.08
N LEU A 63 26.98 -28.48 24.42
CA LEU A 63 28.20 -29.08 25.00
C LEU A 63 29.39 -28.99 24.03
N GLY A 64 29.17 -29.24 22.74
CA GLY A 64 30.21 -29.10 21.72
C GLY A 64 30.74 -27.66 21.60
N LEU A 65 29.86 -26.67 21.69
CA LEU A 65 30.26 -25.26 21.64
C LEU A 65 31.10 -24.85 22.85
N ILE A 66 30.68 -25.25 24.05
CA ILE A 66 31.44 -25.03 25.29
C ILE A 66 32.83 -25.69 25.20
N PHE A 67 32.90 -26.91 24.66
CA PHE A 67 34.17 -27.62 24.47
C PHE A 67 35.14 -26.85 23.55
N CYS A 68 34.66 -26.31 22.43
CA CYS A 68 35.47 -25.51 21.52
C CYS A 68 35.99 -24.23 22.17
N GLU A 69 35.14 -23.50 22.90
CA GLU A 69 35.54 -22.27 23.58
C GLU A 69 36.60 -22.51 24.66
N VAL A 70 36.35 -23.51 25.51
CA VAL A 70 37.28 -23.88 26.58
C VAL A 70 38.62 -24.33 26.01
N SER A 71 38.62 -25.16 24.96
CA SER A 71 39.84 -25.60 24.28
C SER A 71 40.65 -24.43 23.70
N LEU A 72 39.97 -23.43 23.13
CA LEU A 72 40.60 -22.25 22.55
C LEU A 72 41.27 -21.38 23.61
N VAL A 73 40.56 -21.08 24.71
CA VAL A 73 41.12 -20.26 25.79
C VAL A 73 42.24 -21.01 26.52
N SER A 74 42.11 -22.31 26.76
CA SER A 74 43.19 -23.13 27.32
C SER A 74 44.43 -23.11 26.44
N LEU A 75 44.28 -23.14 25.11
CA LEU A 75 45.41 -23.04 24.17
C LEU A 75 46.11 -21.67 24.24
N VAL A 76 45.34 -20.57 24.33
CA VAL A 76 45.90 -19.21 24.50
C VAL A 76 46.70 -19.09 25.80
N VAL A 77 46.19 -19.65 26.89
CA VAL A 77 46.89 -19.71 28.18
C VAL A 77 48.18 -20.53 28.06
N ALA A 78 48.14 -21.69 27.40
CA ALA A 78 49.33 -22.51 27.17
C ALA A 78 50.40 -21.78 26.35
N LEU A 79 50.01 -21.00 25.34
CA LEU A 79 50.92 -20.24 24.50
C LEU A 79 51.59 -19.07 25.21
N THR A 80 50.96 -18.51 26.24
CA THR A 80 51.39 -17.28 26.93
C THR A 80 52.14 -17.53 28.25
N GLY A 81 52.56 -18.78 28.51
CA GLY A 81 53.31 -19.15 29.71
C GLY A 81 52.54 -20.00 30.73
N GLY A 82 51.40 -20.58 30.33
CA GLY A 82 50.61 -21.51 31.15
C GLY A 82 50.02 -20.82 32.38
N LEU A 83 50.11 -21.46 33.56
CA LEU A 83 49.46 -20.95 34.79
C LEU A 83 50.05 -19.63 35.33
N ALA A 84 51.25 -19.23 34.89
CA ALA A 84 51.85 -17.95 35.25
C ALA A 84 51.39 -16.80 34.33
N SER A 85 50.61 -17.11 33.29
CA SER A 85 50.13 -16.13 32.33
C SER A 85 49.01 -15.25 32.94
N PRO A 86 49.01 -13.92 32.72
CA PRO A 86 47.92 -13.05 33.14
C PRO A 86 46.58 -13.42 32.46
N PHE A 87 46.63 -14.13 31.32
CA PHE A 87 45.45 -14.56 30.55
C PHE A 87 44.73 -15.76 31.16
N VAL A 88 45.30 -16.38 32.19
CA VAL A 88 44.67 -17.45 32.95
C VAL A 88 43.30 -17.02 33.50
N SER A 89 43.15 -15.74 33.87
CA SER A 89 41.90 -15.12 34.31
C SER A 89 40.75 -15.23 33.29
N MET A 90 41.05 -15.38 32.00
CA MET A 90 40.04 -15.56 30.96
C MET A 90 39.28 -16.88 31.09
N LEU A 91 39.91 -17.94 31.61
CA LEU A 91 39.23 -19.22 31.86
C LEU A 91 38.16 -19.09 32.93
N TRP A 92 38.41 -18.28 33.95
CA TRP A 92 37.47 -18.04 35.05
C TRP A 92 36.27 -17.25 34.53
N LEU A 93 36.54 -16.22 33.74
CA LEU A 93 35.52 -15.38 33.13
C LEU A 93 34.66 -16.18 32.12
N LEU A 94 35.28 -17.09 31.36
CA LEU A 94 34.58 -18.00 30.45
C LEU A 94 33.61 -18.93 31.18
N VAL A 95 34.04 -19.51 32.30
CA VAL A 95 33.19 -20.40 33.12
C VAL A 95 32.00 -19.62 33.70
N ILE A 96 32.20 -18.38 34.14
CA ILE A 96 31.11 -17.51 34.63
C ILE A 96 30.12 -17.23 33.50
N LEU A 97 30.59 -16.83 32.31
CA LEU A 97 29.72 -16.53 31.18
C LEU A 97 28.91 -17.74 30.72
N ASN A 98 29.54 -18.92 30.63
CA ASN A 98 28.83 -20.13 30.25
C ASN A 98 27.84 -20.60 31.32
N SER A 99 28.15 -20.39 32.60
CA SER A 99 27.22 -20.63 33.72
C SER A 99 25.99 -19.72 33.67
N VAL A 100 26.16 -18.43 33.34
CA VAL A 100 25.06 -17.46 33.21
C VAL A 100 24.19 -17.75 31.99
N ASP A 101 24.79 -18.08 30.84
CA ASP A 101 24.05 -18.24 29.57
C ASP A 101 23.30 -19.58 29.47
N HIS A 102 23.84 -20.66 30.05
CA HIS A 102 23.37 -22.01 29.81
C HIS A 102 22.87 -22.75 31.07
N GLY A 103 22.95 -22.10 32.23
CA GLY A 103 22.51 -22.65 33.52
C GLY A 103 23.53 -23.56 34.19
N GLU A 104 23.16 -24.07 35.36
CA GLU A 104 24.03 -24.76 36.33
C GLU A 104 24.78 -25.97 35.72
N GLN A 105 24.07 -26.86 35.04
CA GLN A 105 24.64 -28.12 34.53
C GLN A 105 25.71 -27.89 33.45
N LEU A 106 25.51 -26.87 32.60
CA LEU A 106 26.43 -26.55 31.51
C LEU A 106 27.60 -25.68 31.98
N GLY A 107 27.41 -24.86 33.03
CA GLY A 107 28.50 -24.18 33.73
C GLY A 107 29.46 -25.14 34.42
N VAL A 108 28.94 -26.18 35.09
CA VAL A 108 29.76 -27.24 35.70
C VAL A 108 30.52 -28.04 34.64
N ALA A 109 29.88 -28.35 33.51
CA ALA A 109 30.54 -29.02 32.39
C ALA A 109 31.70 -28.15 31.82
N ALA A 110 31.50 -26.84 31.67
CA ALA A 110 32.55 -25.92 31.23
C ALA A 110 33.73 -25.88 32.21
N ALA A 111 33.43 -25.84 33.53
CA ALA A 111 34.44 -25.85 34.57
C ALA A 111 35.28 -27.14 34.51
N LEU A 112 34.63 -28.32 34.44
CA LEU A 112 35.28 -29.64 34.33
C LEU A 112 36.12 -29.80 33.06
N LEU A 113 35.67 -29.25 31.93
CA LEU A 113 36.44 -29.27 30.69
C LEU A 113 37.68 -28.36 30.77
N GLY A 114 37.58 -27.16 31.36
CA GLY A 114 38.72 -26.22 31.46
C GLY A 114 39.79 -26.74 32.40
N CYS A 115 39.32 -27.33 33.48
CA CYS A 115 40.03 -28.22 34.37
C CYS A 115 40.81 -29.32 33.60
N LEU A 116 40.14 -30.22 32.88
CA LEU A 116 40.80 -31.28 32.09
C LEU A 116 41.83 -30.74 31.08
N GLY A 117 41.51 -29.63 30.39
CA GLY A 117 42.41 -28.97 29.45
C GLY A 117 43.72 -28.51 30.10
N LEU A 118 43.62 -27.82 31.25
CA LEU A 118 44.80 -27.39 32.00
C LEU A 118 45.58 -28.55 32.61
N GLY A 119 44.91 -29.60 33.08
CA GLY A 119 45.55 -30.81 33.60
C GLY A 119 46.38 -31.54 32.55
N ALA A 120 45.87 -31.64 31.32
CA ALA A 120 46.62 -32.20 30.19
C ALA A 120 47.84 -31.34 29.82
N MET A 121 47.69 -30.01 29.86
CA MET A 121 48.77 -29.05 29.54
C MET A 121 49.86 -29.03 30.61
N ALA A 122 49.50 -29.11 31.89
CA ALA A 122 50.45 -29.14 33.01
C ALA A 122 51.35 -30.38 32.96
N ARG A 123 50.85 -31.52 32.48
CA ARG A 123 51.65 -32.73 32.23
C ARG A 123 52.61 -32.57 31.05
N GLY A 124 52.27 -31.78 30.03
CA GLY A 124 53.11 -31.56 28.84
C GLY A 124 54.23 -30.53 29.04
N MET A 125 54.10 -29.59 29.98
CA MET A 125 55.06 -28.51 30.21
C MET A 125 55.95 -28.69 31.47
N GLY A 126 55.73 -29.74 32.27
CA GLY A 126 56.70 -30.24 33.26
C GLY A 126 57.08 -29.31 34.42
N ALA A 127 56.30 -28.27 34.74
CA ALA A 127 56.75 -27.20 35.64
C ALA A 127 55.70 -26.69 36.64
N TYR A 128 54.80 -27.54 37.16
CA TYR A 128 53.78 -27.10 38.14
C TYR A 128 53.71 -28.00 39.36
N SER A 129 53.70 -27.40 40.55
CA SER A 129 53.54 -28.13 41.81
C SER A 129 52.07 -28.57 42.01
N PRO A 130 51.81 -29.74 42.61
CA PRO A 130 50.44 -30.24 42.82
C PRO A 130 49.53 -29.28 43.59
N SER A 131 50.09 -28.46 44.48
CA SER A 131 49.35 -27.46 45.27
C SER A 131 48.87 -26.28 44.43
N GLN A 132 49.65 -25.81 43.45
CA GLN A 132 49.26 -24.72 42.54
C GLN A 132 48.13 -25.15 41.61
N LEU A 133 48.20 -26.38 41.11
CA LEU A 133 47.10 -26.96 40.34
C LEU A 133 45.84 -27.00 41.21
N GLY A 134 45.89 -27.63 42.38
CA GLY A 134 44.73 -27.80 43.27
C GLY A 134 43.99 -26.50 43.59
N GLY A 135 44.71 -25.42 43.91
CA GLY A 135 44.10 -24.10 44.16
C GLY A 135 43.40 -23.52 42.94
N PHE A 136 43.93 -23.78 41.75
CA PHE A 136 43.33 -23.36 40.49
C PHE A 136 42.03 -24.09 40.17
N TRP A 137 42.01 -25.41 40.35
CA TRP A 137 40.81 -26.24 40.18
C TRP A 137 39.70 -25.79 41.12
N LEU A 138 40.03 -25.54 42.39
CA LEU A 138 39.07 -25.09 43.40
C LEU A 138 38.39 -23.80 42.98
N GLY A 139 39.15 -22.85 42.44
CA GLY A 139 38.58 -21.57 42.09
C GLY A 139 37.83 -21.54 40.75
N LEU A 140 38.15 -22.39 39.77
CA LEU A 140 37.29 -22.58 38.59
C LEU A 140 35.90 -23.07 39.00
N VAL A 141 35.83 -24.02 39.94
CA VAL A 141 34.56 -24.50 40.50
C VAL A 141 33.86 -23.39 41.30
N ALA A 142 34.60 -22.63 42.11
CA ALA A 142 34.05 -21.50 42.87
C ALA A 142 33.46 -20.40 41.96
N MET A 143 34.08 -20.11 40.82
CA MET A 143 33.53 -19.16 39.85
C MET A 143 32.35 -19.71 39.06
N GLY A 144 32.31 -21.02 38.80
CA GLY A 144 31.10 -21.67 38.28
C GLY A 144 29.91 -21.47 39.23
N ALA A 145 30.13 -21.65 40.53
CA ALA A 145 29.13 -21.41 41.58
C ALA A 145 28.78 -19.91 41.72
N LEU A 146 29.75 -19.00 41.57
CA LEU A 146 29.49 -17.56 41.57
C LEU A 146 28.65 -17.14 40.35
N GLY A 147 28.95 -17.70 39.18
CA GLY A 147 28.16 -17.55 37.97
C GLY A 147 26.74 -18.08 38.14
N PHE A 148 26.54 -19.15 38.90
CA PHE A 148 25.21 -19.65 39.29
C PHE A 148 24.47 -18.69 40.22
N VAL A 149 25.13 -18.11 41.23
CA VAL A 149 24.48 -17.11 42.12
C VAL A 149 24.09 -15.85 41.35
N LEU A 150 24.92 -15.42 40.40
CA LEU A 150 24.64 -14.27 39.53
C LEU A 150 23.56 -14.58 38.48
N GLY A 151 23.65 -15.75 37.85
CA GLY A 151 22.69 -16.23 36.85
C GLY A 151 21.34 -16.63 37.45
N GLY A 152 21.32 -17.12 38.69
CA GLY A 152 20.12 -17.41 39.47
C GLY A 152 19.41 -16.16 39.97
N ARG A 153 20.13 -15.03 40.14
CA ARG A 153 19.50 -13.71 40.33
C ARG A 153 18.83 -13.21 39.05
N GLN A 154 19.40 -13.51 37.88
CA GLN A 154 18.83 -13.16 36.58
C GLN A 154 17.76 -14.17 36.09
N SER A 155 17.78 -15.39 36.62
CA SER A 155 16.80 -16.46 36.44
C SER A 155 15.89 -16.61 37.67
N SER A 156 15.60 -15.49 38.34
CA SER A 156 14.31 -15.44 39.03
C SER A 156 13.29 -15.54 37.89
N GLU A 157 12.79 -16.75 37.62
CA GLU A 157 11.45 -16.88 37.10
C GLU A 157 10.60 -16.02 38.02
N VAL A 158 10.29 -14.82 37.55
CA VAL A 158 9.12 -14.10 37.98
C VAL A 158 8.01 -15.10 37.70
N SER A 159 7.59 -15.80 38.75
CA SER A 159 6.30 -16.46 38.79
C SER A 159 5.31 -15.37 38.47
N TYR A 160 4.95 -15.25 37.20
CA TYR A 160 3.88 -14.37 36.77
C TYR A 160 2.64 -14.90 37.48
N GLY A 161 2.33 -14.31 38.64
CA GLY A 161 1.01 -14.40 39.22
C GLY A 161 0.03 -14.11 38.08
N GLY A 162 -1.07 -14.86 38.00
CA GLY A 162 -1.96 -14.90 36.84
C GLY A 162 -2.46 -13.53 36.35
N ASP A 163 -2.22 -12.43 37.06
CA ASP A 163 -2.39 -11.05 36.59
C ASP A 163 -1.47 -10.62 35.44
N ALA A 164 -0.17 -10.95 35.46
CA ALA A 164 0.75 -10.47 34.43
C ALA A 164 0.63 -11.25 33.11
N GLY A 165 0.29 -12.54 33.16
CA GLY A 165 -0.12 -13.29 31.97
C GLY A 165 -1.42 -12.73 31.38
N ARG A 166 -2.37 -12.31 32.24
CA ARG A 166 -3.59 -11.61 31.81
C ARG A 166 -3.28 -10.23 31.19
N GLU A 167 -2.29 -9.50 31.69
CA GLU A 167 -1.86 -8.22 31.09
C GLU A 167 -1.18 -8.40 29.74
N ILE A 168 -0.31 -9.40 29.59
CA ILE A 168 0.32 -9.75 28.31
C ILE A 168 -0.73 -10.22 27.29
N ASP A 169 -1.69 -11.05 27.72
CA ASP A 169 -2.82 -11.47 26.88
C ASP A 169 -3.71 -10.29 26.49
N ARG A 170 -3.96 -9.33 27.40
CA ARG A 170 -4.68 -8.08 27.08
C ARG A 170 -3.88 -7.25 26.07
N ALA A 171 -2.59 -7.09 26.25
CA ALA A 171 -1.72 -6.36 25.32
C ALA A 171 -1.70 -7.00 23.92
N HIS A 172 -1.61 -8.33 23.83
CA HIS A 172 -1.70 -9.04 22.56
C HIS A 172 -3.09 -8.94 21.90
N ARG A 173 -4.17 -8.98 22.68
CA ARG A 173 -5.53 -8.78 22.15
C ARG A 173 -5.70 -7.37 21.59
N ILE A 174 -5.25 -6.34 22.32
CA ILE A 174 -5.29 -4.94 21.87
C ILE A 174 -4.44 -4.77 20.60
N ALA A 175 -3.21 -5.29 20.59
CA ALA A 175 -2.32 -5.21 19.42
C ALA A 175 -2.91 -5.91 18.19
N ARG A 176 -3.54 -7.08 18.37
CA ARG A 176 -4.24 -7.79 17.27
C ARG A 176 -5.45 -7.00 16.78
N GLN A 177 -6.23 -6.41 17.68
CA GLN A 177 -7.37 -5.57 17.31
C GLN A 177 -6.91 -4.34 16.51
N GLN A 178 -5.91 -3.61 17.00
CA GLN A 178 -5.34 -2.46 16.29
C GLN A 178 -4.76 -2.85 14.93
N SER A 179 -4.12 -4.00 14.81
CA SER A 179 -3.62 -4.49 13.52
C SER A 179 -4.76 -4.81 12.55
N ARG A 180 -5.87 -5.39 13.02
CA ARG A 180 -7.06 -5.63 12.20
C ARG A 180 -7.72 -4.33 11.76
N GLU A 181 -7.94 -3.40 12.69
CA GLU A 181 -8.51 -2.07 12.38
C GLU A 181 -7.63 -1.30 11.39
N ARG A 182 -6.31 -1.35 11.56
CA ARG A 182 -5.37 -0.73 10.62
C ARG A 182 -5.46 -1.35 9.23
N LYS A 183 -5.52 -2.69 9.12
CA LYS A 183 -5.67 -3.37 7.83
C LYS A 183 -6.96 -2.99 7.11
N VAL A 184 -8.10 -2.98 7.82
CA VAL A 184 -9.40 -2.58 7.25
C VAL A 184 -9.34 -1.12 6.79
N ARG A 185 -8.76 -0.23 7.59
CA ARG A 185 -8.59 1.18 7.21
C ARG A 185 -7.66 1.34 6.00
N GLU A 186 -6.61 0.53 5.91
CA GLU A 186 -5.69 0.53 4.78
C GLU A 186 -6.40 0.07 3.50
N GLU A 187 -7.18 -1.02 3.58
CA GLU A 187 -8.01 -1.50 2.47
C GLU A 187 -9.04 -0.46 2.01
N GLN A 188 -9.70 0.23 2.95
CA GLN A 188 -10.61 1.34 2.64
C GLN A 188 -9.88 2.49 1.93
N LEU A 189 -8.72 2.90 2.43
CA LEU A 189 -7.92 3.95 1.80
C LEU A 189 -7.44 3.55 0.40
N TYR A 190 -7.08 2.29 0.19
CA TYR A 190 -6.75 1.78 -1.15
C TYR A 190 -7.96 1.85 -2.08
N TYR A 191 -9.14 1.46 -1.61
CA TYR A 191 -10.36 1.52 -2.39
C TYR A 191 -10.74 2.97 -2.75
N GLU A 192 -10.69 3.89 -1.78
CA GLU A 192 -10.95 5.32 -2.02
C GLU A 192 -9.94 5.93 -3.00
N ARG A 193 -8.65 5.63 -2.84
CA ARG A 193 -7.61 6.10 -3.76
C ARG A 193 -7.87 5.60 -5.19
N ARG A 194 -8.10 4.31 -5.37
CA ARG A 194 -8.33 3.71 -6.69
C ARG A 194 -9.59 4.29 -7.34
N ARG A 195 -10.63 4.53 -6.53
CA ARG A 195 -11.83 5.23 -6.98
C ARG A 195 -11.49 6.62 -7.49
N PHE A 196 -10.74 7.41 -6.72
CA PHE A 196 -10.33 8.77 -7.08
C PHE A 196 -9.48 8.81 -8.36
N GLU A 197 -8.51 7.90 -8.48
CA GLU A 197 -7.69 7.74 -9.69
C GLU A 197 -8.57 7.52 -10.93
N GLY A 198 -9.58 6.65 -10.84
CA GLY A 198 -10.56 6.44 -11.91
C GLY A 198 -11.37 7.70 -12.26
N LEU A 199 -11.74 8.52 -11.26
CA LEU A 199 -12.45 9.79 -11.53
C LEU A 199 -11.57 10.75 -12.32
N VAL A 200 -10.30 10.88 -11.91
CA VAL A 200 -9.32 11.78 -12.52
C VAL A 200 -8.99 11.34 -13.94
N GLU A 201 -8.88 10.03 -14.18
CA GLU A 201 -8.66 9.48 -15.52
C GLU A 201 -9.80 9.84 -16.48
N VAL A 202 -11.06 9.64 -16.06
CA VAL A 202 -12.24 10.04 -16.85
C VAL A 202 -12.23 11.54 -17.10
N ALA A 203 -11.99 12.35 -16.06
CA ALA A 203 -11.95 13.81 -16.18
C ALA A 203 -10.89 14.28 -17.17
N ASN A 204 -9.66 13.74 -17.09
CA ASN A 204 -8.57 14.09 -17.99
C ASN A 204 -8.83 13.65 -19.44
N SER A 205 -9.40 12.46 -19.64
CA SER A 205 -9.76 11.97 -20.98
C SER A 205 -10.74 12.93 -21.65
N LEU A 206 -11.78 13.37 -20.93
CA LEU A 206 -12.80 14.28 -21.46
C LEU A 206 -12.26 15.71 -21.65
N ALA A 207 -11.45 16.21 -20.71
CA ALA A 207 -10.88 17.55 -20.77
C ALA A 207 -9.85 17.74 -21.91
N SER A 208 -9.26 16.65 -22.42
CA SER A 208 -8.30 16.70 -23.51
C SER A 208 -8.93 16.99 -24.89
N LEU A 209 -10.24 16.81 -25.00
CA LEU A 209 -10.98 16.96 -26.25
C LEU A 209 -11.19 18.43 -26.57
N ARG A 210 -11.03 18.76 -27.86
CA ARG A 210 -11.14 20.15 -28.35
C ARG A 210 -12.43 20.43 -29.10
N SER A 211 -13.14 19.40 -29.57
CA SER A 211 -14.40 19.55 -30.26
C SER A 211 -15.57 19.07 -29.41
N ARG A 212 -16.71 19.75 -29.54
CA ARG A 212 -17.96 19.38 -28.86
C ARG A 212 -18.42 17.98 -29.29
N ASP A 213 -18.34 17.69 -30.59
CA ASP A 213 -18.84 16.43 -31.15
C ASP A 213 -18.00 15.23 -30.69
N GLU A 214 -16.66 15.33 -30.67
CA GLU A 214 -15.81 14.25 -30.13
C GLU A 214 -16.08 14.02 -28.64
N LEU A 215 -16.32 15.09 -27.88
CA LEU A 215 -16.65 15.00 -26.46
C LEU A 215 -17.98 14.27 -26.25
N LEU A 216 -19.02 14.68 -26.97
CA LEU A 216 -20.34 14.03 -26.91
C LEU A 216 -20.27 12.55 -27.28
N ASN A 217 -19.55 12.21 -28.35
CA ASN A 217 -19.34 10.83 -28.76
C ASN A 217 -18.62 10.03 -27.66
N GLN A 218 -17.52 10.54 -27.11
CA GLN A 218 -16.81 9.85 -26.02
C GLN A 218 -17.67 9.66 -24.77
N ILE A 219 -18.52 10.62 -24.42
CA ILE A 219 -19.42 10.51 -23.25
C ILE A 219 -20.39 9.33 -23.47
N VAL A 220 -21.02 9.26 -24.63
CA VAL A 220 -22.00 8.21 -24.96
C VAL A 220 -21.32 6.84 -25.04
N ASP A 221 -20.18 6.74 -25.72
CA ASP A 221 -19.44 5.48 -25.85
C ASP A 221 -18.94 4.98 -24.49
N ARG A 222 -18.43 5.87 -23.63
CA ARG A 222 -18.02 5.52 -22.25
C ARG A 222 -19.19 5.04 -21.41
N ALA A 223 -20.36 5.68 -21.52
CA ALA A 223 -21.55 5.25 -20.82
C ALA A 223 -22.00 3.85 -21.27
N LEU A 224 -22.01 3.57 -22.58
CA LEU A 224 -22.34 2.26 -23.13
C LEU A 224 -21.40 1.16 -22.63
N GLU A 225 -20.09 1.38 -22.74
CA GLU A 225 -19.08 0.37 -22.43
C GLU A 225 -19.00 0.08 -20.94
N GLN A 226 -18.96 1.12 -20.09
CA GLN A 226 -18.71 0.95 -18.65
C GLN A 226 -19.96 0.52 -17.89
N MET A 227 -21.15 0.87 -18.37
CA MET A 227 -22.41 0.45 -17.73
C MET A 227 -23.02 -0.81 -18.34
N GLU A 228 -22.44 -1.35 -19.41
CA GLU A 228 -22.97 -2.50 -20.16
C GLU A 228 -24.45 -2.32 -20.55
N VAL A 229 -24.78 -1.15 -21.10
CA VAL A 229 -26.15 -0.79 -21.51
C VAL A 229 -26.36 -0.94 -23.01
N GLU A 230 -27.61 -1.04 -23.45
CA GLU A 230 -27.96 -1.14 -24.88
C GLU A 230 -28.10 0.24 -25.54
N ALA A 231 -28.52 1.25 -24.77
CA ALA A 231 -28.79 2.59 -25.27
C ALA A 231 -28.21 3.68 -24.36
N ALA A 232 -27.69 4.74 -24.97
CA ALA A 232 -27.25 5.94 -24.27
C ALA A 232 -27.43 7.18 -25.15
N ALA A 233 -27.74 8.32 -24.54
CA ALA A 233 -27.91 9.59 -25.23
C ALA A 233 -27.50 10.78 -24.35
N VAL A 234 -26.93 11.80 -24.99
CA VAL A 234 -26.73 13.12 -24.39
C VAL A 234 -27.72 14.09 -25.02
N MET A 235 -28.47 14.78 -24.17
CA MET A 235 -29.42 15.81 -24.57
C MET A 235 -28.96 17.15 -24.00
N LEU A 236 -29.01 18.21 -24.80
CA LEU A 236 -28.61 19.56 -24.39
C LEU A 236 -29.73 20.55 -24.72
N LEU A 237 -29.79 21.65 -23.98
CA LEU A 237 -30.70 22.74 -24.28
C LEU A 237 -30.18 23.56 -25.46
N ASP A 238 -31.09 23.96 -26.34
CA ASP A 238 -30.84 24.99 -27.35
C ASP A 238 -31.01 26.42 -26.78
N GLU A 239 -30.86 27.43 -27.64
CA GLU A 239 -31.03 28.84 -27.25
C GLU A 239 -32.48 29.21 -26.89
N GLU A 240 -33.46 28.45 -27.39
CA GLU A 240 -34.89 28.63 -27.16
C GLU A 240 -35.40 27.83 -25.94
N ASN A 241 -34.49 27.17 -25.22
CA ASN A 241 -34.77 26.34 -24.06
C ASN A 241 -35.61 25.08 -24.38
N ASN A 242 -35.41 24.54 -25.59
CA ASN A 242 -35.87 23.21 -25.99
C ASN A 242 -34.77 22.18 -25.72
N LEU A 243 -35.18 20.99 -25.27
CA LEU A 243 -34.28 19.86 -25.11
C LEU A 243 -34.06 19.20 -26.47
N MET A 244 -32.80 19.04 -26.87
CA MET A 244 -32.40 18.46 -28.15
C MET A 244 -31.49 17.26 -27.94
N VAL A 245 -31.70 16.17 -28.69
CA VAL A 245 -30.80 15.01 -28.63
C VAL A 245 -29.53 15.33 -29.41
N SER A 246 -28.46 15.65 -28.68
CA SER A 246 -27.19 16.06 -29.28
C SER A 246 -26.37 14.88 -29.80
N GLU A 247 -26.37 13.75 -29.07
CA GLU A 247 -25.69 12.52 -29.50
C GLU A 247 -26.39 11.30 -28.90
N ALA A 248 -26.49 10.20 -29.65
CA ALA A 248 -27.14 8.98 -29.15
C ALA A 248 -26.70 7.71 -29.88
N ARG A 249 -26.68 6.60 -29.13
CA ARG A 249 -26.39 5.24 -29.58
C ARG A 249 -27.45 4.29 -29.02
N GLY A 250 -27.89 3.32 -29.82
CA GLY A 250 -28.95 2.39 -29.42
C GLY A 250 -30.32 3.06 -29.19
N VAL A 251 -30.50 4.29 -29.68
CA VAL A 251 -31.77 5.02 -29.67
C VAL A 251 -32.16 5.36 -31.11
N SER A 252 -33.31 4.87 -31.52
CA SER A 252 -33.94 5.02 -32.83
C SER A 252 -34.40 6.46 -33.07
N ILE A 253 -34.40 6.87 -34.34
CA ILE A 253 -34.76 8.24 -34.74
C ILE A 253 -36.14 8.67 -34.23
N PRO A 254 -37.22 7.85 -34.32
CA PRO A 254 -38.52 8.22 -33.79
C PRO A 254 -38.52 8.43 -32.28
N THR A 255 -37.73 7.65 -31.54
CA THR A 255 -37.59 7.82 -30.10
C THR A 255 -36.85 9.11 -29.77
N ARG A 256 -35.79 9.46 -30.54
CA ARG A 256 -35.09 10.75 -30.35
C ARG A 256 -36.04 11.93 -30.47
N GLN A 257 -36.85 11.96 -31.52
CA GLN A 257 -37.84 13.03 -31.75
C GLN A 257 -38.87 13.15 -30.62
N ARG A 258 -39.18 12.05 -29.91
CA ARG A 258 -40.09 12.07 -28.74
C ARG A 258 -39.42 12.57 -27.46
N LEU A 259 -38.09 12.49 -27.38
CA LEU A 259 -37.29 13.03 -26.27
C LEU A 259 -37.01 14.53 -26.46
N GLU A 260 -37.17 15.04 -27.67
CA GLU A 260 -36.99 16.45 -28.03
C GLU A 260 -38.25 17.28 -27.75
N GLY A 261 -38.04 18.55 -27.42
CA GLY A 261 -39.13 19.52 -27.29
C GLY A 261 -38.98 20.51 -26.14
N PRO A 262 -39.99 21.37 -25.92
CA PRO A 262 -39.95 22.39 -24.88
C PRO A 262 -39.80 21.77 -23.49
N VAL A 263 -38.91 22.32 -22.66
CA VAL A 263 -38.67 21.81 -21.28
C VAL A 263 -39.95 21.78 -20.43
N ALA A 264 -40.90 22.69 -20.68
CA ALA A 264 -42.18 22.72 -19.96
C ALA A 264 -43.09 21.52 -20.30
N GLU A 265 -42.96 20.95 -21.51
CA GLU A 265 -43.83 19.90 -22.04
C GLU A 265 -43.13 18.53 -22.07
N CYS A 266 -41.80 18.50 -22.02
CA CYS A 266 -41.00 17.30 -21.97
C CYS A 266 -41.04 16.67 -20.57
N PHE A 267 -41.25 15.35 -20.49
CA PHE A 267 -41.26 14.63 -19.21
C PHE A 267 -39.91 14.68 -18.47
N LEU A 268 -38.81 14.82 -19.23
CA LEU A 268 -37.46 15.02 -18.69
C LEU A 268 -37.22 16.45 -18.19
N GLY A 269 -38.13 17.38 -18.48
CA GLY A 269 -38.05 18.78 -18.06
C GLY A 269 -37.98 18.95 -16.56
N ARG A 270 -38.65 18.08 -15.79
CA ARG A 270 -38.56 18.11 -14.32
C ARG A 270 -37.16 17.74 -13.82
N VAL A 271 -36.48 16.79 -14.47
CA VAL A 271 -35.09 16.41 -14.13
C VAL A 271 -34.15 17.61 -14.35
N LEU A 272 -34.36 18.37 -15.42
CA LEU A 272 -33.60 19.60 -15.69
C LEU A 272 -33.83 20.69 -14.63
N GLN A 273 -35.08 20.87 -14.20
CA GLN A 273 -35.47 21.89 -13.22
C GLN A 273 -35.08 21.55 -11.78
N THR A 274 -35.23 20.29 -11.38
CA THR A 274 -34.96 19.82 -10.01
C THR A 274 -33.49 19.48 -9.80
N GLY A 275 -32.81 18.96 -10.84
CA GLY A 275 -31.48 18.38 -10.71
C GLY A 275 -31.47 16.98 -10.06
N ASP A 276 -32.64 16.38 -9.85
CA ASP A 276 -32.77 15.05 -9.25
C ASP A 276 -32.55 13.96 -10.29
N ILE A 277 -31.84 12.89 -9.91
CA ILE A 277 -31.62 11.74 -10.78
C ILE A 277 -32.93 10.94 -10.91
N LEU A 278 -33.37 10.71 -12.13
CA LEU A 278 -34.50 9.84 -12.43
C LEU A 278 -33.99 8.43 -12.70
N THR A 279 -34.48 7.45 -11.94
CA THR A 279 -34.27 6.02 -12.20
C THR A 279 -35.62 5.37 -12.44
N PHE A 280 -35.68 4.54 -13.47
CA PHE A 280 -36.86 3.76 -13.82
C PHE A 280 -36.49 2.30 -13.99
N ASP A 281 -37.27 1.44 -13.36
CA ASP A 281 -37.26 -0.01 -13.57
C ASP A 281 -38.70 -0.45 -13.90
N GLU A 282 -38.87 -1.39 -14.83
CA GLU A 282 -40.19 -1.87 -15.30
C GLU A 282 -41.12 -2.31 -14.14
N SER A 283 -40.55 -2.93 -13.10
CA SER A 283 -41.31 -3.36 -11.91
C SER A 283 -41.93 -2.21 -11.10
N GLN A 284 -41.47 -0.97 -11.29
CA GLN A 284 -41.88 0.22 -10.53
C GLN A 284 -42.74 1.20 -11.35
N THR A 285 -43.30 0.75 -12.47
CA THR A 285 -44.04 1.59 -13.43
C THR A 285 -45.14 2.45 -12.77
N HIS A 286 -45.84 1.94 -11.75
CA HIS A 286 -46.92 2.66 -11.07
C HIS A 286 -46.43 3.87 -10.27
N ASP A 287 -45.29 3.76 -9.57
CA ASP A 287 -44.79 4.80 -8.67
C ASP A 287 -44.18 5.98 -9.43
N VAL A 288 -43.48 5.70 -10.55
CA VAL A 288 -42.83 6.74 -11.37
C VAL A 288 -43.87 7.59 -12.11
N LEU A 289 -44.94 6.97 -12.61
CA LEU A 289 -46.08 7.68 -13.23
C LEU A 289 -46.75 8.65 -12.25
N HIS A 290 -46.91 8.24 -10.99
CA HIS A 290 -47.53 9.07 -9.96
C HIS A 290 -46.61 10.22 -9.51
N HIS A 291 -45.29 10.01 -9.53
CA HIS A 291 -44.32 11.02 -9.11
C HIS A 291 -44.07 12.10 -10.16
N TYR A 292 -43.91 11.73 -11.44
CA TYR A 292 -43.60 12.68 -12.52
C TYR A 292 -44.83 13.22 -13.25
N GLY A 293 -46.03 12.70 -12.94
CA GLY A 293 -47.31 13.12 -13.50
C GLY A 293 -47.67 12.38 -14.78
N GLU A 294 -48.96 12.39 -15.15
CA GLU A 294 -49.49 11.88 -16.42
C GLU A 294 -49.07 12.77 -17.62
N LEU A 295 -47.78 13.08 -17.74
CA LEU A 295 -47.25 13.67 -18.97
C LEU A 295 -47.40 12.60 -20.05
N GLY A 296 -48.37 12.80 -20.95
CA GLY A 296 -48.82 11.80 -21.94
C GLY A 296 -47.68 11.13 -22.70
N ALA A 297 -46.62 11.88 -23.01
CA ALA A 297 -45.40 11.39 -23.66
C ALA A 297 -44.65 10.31 -22.84
N PHE A 298 -44.59 10.44 -21.50
CA PHE A 298 -43.99 9.43 -20.63
C PHE A 298 -44.81 8.13 -20.67
N SER A 299 -46.13 8.25 -20.59
CA SER A 299 -47.02 7.09 -20.69
C SER A 299 -46.95 6.43 -22.07
N GLU A 300 -46.72 7.17 -23.16
CA GLU A 300 -46.56 6.59 -24.50
C GLU A 300 -45.20 5.94 -24.74
N VAL A 301 -44.11 6.52 -24.23
CA VAL A 301 -42.76 5.92 -24.31
C VAL A 301 -42.68 4.67 -23.43
N VAL A 302 -43.23 4.73 -22.22
CA VAL A 302 -43.25 3.61 -21.26
C VAL A 302 -44.31 2.56 -21.62
N ARG A 303 -45.57 2.94 -21.95
CA ARG A 303 -46.60 1.98 -22.40
C ARG A 303 -46.30 1.43 -23.78
N GLY A 304 -45.73 2.21 -24.70
CA GLY A 304 -45.26 1.69 -25.99
C GLY A 304 -44.23 0.58 -25.82
N SER A 305 -43.33 0.73 -24.84
CA SER A 305 -42.37 -0.31 -24.45
C SER A 305 -43.06 -1.52 -23.81
N HIS A 306 -43.96 -1.31 -22.84
CA HIS A 306 -44.66 -2.37 -22.10
C HIS A 306 -45.70 -3.15 -22.95
N GLN A 307 -46.34 -2.50 -23.92
CA GLN A 307 -47.34 -3.10 -24.80
C GLN A 307 -46.69 -3.92 -25.93
N ALA A 308 -45.50 -3.50 -26.40
CA ALA A 308 -44.68 -4.29 -27.32
C ALA A 308 -44.15 -5.58 -26.70
N LEU A 309 -43.73 -5.53 -25.42
CA LEU A 309 -43.26 -6.71 -24.66
C LEU A 309 -44.37 -7.75 -24.43
N ASN A 310 -45.60 -7.31 -24.10
CA ASN A 310 -46.70 -8.22 -23.76
C ASN A 310 -47.45 -8.83 -24.95
N GLN A 311 -47.34 -8.25 -26.15
CA GLN A 311 -48.11 -8.71 -27.32
C GLN A 311 -47.26 -9.39 -28.42
N GLY A 312 -45.95 -9.56 -28.21
CA GLY A 312 -45.08 -10.19 -29.20
C GLY A 312 -44.98 -9.44 -30.54
N PHE A 313 -45.46 -8.18 -30.58
CA PHE A 313 -45.45 -7.35 -31.78
C PHE A 313 -44.08 -6.67 -31.94
N THR A 314 -43.27 -7.22 -32.84
CA THR A 314 -41.98 -6.66 -33.28
C THR A 314 -42.17 -5.50 -34.28
N ASN A 315 -43.02 -4.51 -33.98
CA ASN A 315 -42.92 -3.24 -34.69
C ASN A 315 -41.70 -2.52 -34.14
N ARG A 316 -40.54 -2.70 -34.81
CA ARG A 316 -39.24 -2.00 -34.69
C ARG A 316 -39.22 -0.76 -33.79
N GLY A 317 -39.45 -0.93 -32.50
CA GLY A 317 -39.49 0.11 -31.49
C GLY A 317 -38.70 -0.44 -30.32
N GLU A 318 -37.68 0.30 -29.92
CA GLU A 318 -36.87 -0.06 -28.76
C GLU A 318 -37.76 -0.05 -27.52
N THR A 319 -37.71 -1.13 -26.74
CA THR A 319 -38.41 -1.25 -25.47
C THR A 319 -37.45 -0.90 -24.36
N PHE A 320 -37.78 0.11 -23.54
CA PHE A 320 -36.97 0.48 -22.37
C PHE A 320 -37.44 -0.31 -21.14
N ARG A 321 -36.66 -1.34 -20.73
CA ARG A 321 -36.91 -2.15 -19.52
C ARG A 321 -36.51 -1.39 -18.26
N ASN A 322 -35.39 -0.68 -18.31
CA ASN A 322 -34.88 0.16 -17.25
C ASN A 322 -34.11 1.34 -17.86
N PHE A 323 -34.08 2.48 -17.17
CA PHE A 323 -33.24 3.63 -17.57
C PHE A 323 -32.86 4.52 -16.39
N ILE A 324 -31.74 5.22 -16.53
CA ILE A 324 -31.36 6.33 -15.65
C ILE A 324 -31.20 7.61 -16.49
N VAL A 325 -31.69 8.71 -15.94
CA VAL A 325 -31.44 10.06 -16.43
C VAL A 325 -30.74 10.88 -15.36
N VAL A 326 -29.56 11.41 -15.70
CA VAL A 326 -28.75 12.26 -14.83
C VAL A 326 -28.62 13.64 -15.45
N PRO A 327 -28.79 14.72 -14.67
CA PRO A 327 -28.60 16.07 -15.18
C PRO A 327 -27.13 16.42 -15.41
N LEU A 328 -26.89 17.25 -16.42
CA LEU A 328 -25.62 17.90 -16.71
C LEU A 328 -25.68 19.34 -16.19
N PHE A 329 -24.92 19.62 -15.13
CA PHE A 329 -24.80 20.94 -14.53
C PHE A 329 -23.43 21.11 -13.89
N THR A 330 -23.00 22.37 -13.75
CA THR A 330 -21.83 22.75 -12.97
C THR A 330 -22.24 23.63 -11.80
N SER A 331 -21.33 23.89 -10.86
CA SER A 331 -21.59 24.80 -9.73
C SER A 331 -21.85 26.25 -10.13
N GLN A 332 -21.55 26.62 -11.38
CA GLN A 332 -21.81 27.96 -11.93
C GLN A 332 -23.21 28.08 -12.54
N ASP A 333 -23.87 26.94 -12.77
CA ASP A 333 -25.17 26.89 -13.42
C ASP A 333 -26.30 27.00 -12.39
N ARG A 334 -27.32 27.79 -12.71
CA ARG A 334 -28.53 27.90 -11.88
C ARG A 334 -29.47 26.70 -12.07
N PHE A 335 -29.48 26.14 -13.28
CA PHE A 335 -30.28 24.98 -13.68
C PHE A 335 -29.44 24.08 -14.57
N SER A 336 -29.84 22.81 -14.69
CA SER A 336 -29.17 21.86 -15.58
C SER A 336 -29.32 22.28 -17.03
N PHE A 337 -28.24 22.24 -17.80
CA PHE A 337 -28.22 22.63 -19.21
C PHE A 337 -28.34 21.44 -20.17
N GLY A 338 -28.40 20.23 -19.63
CA GLY A 338 -28.53 19.01 -20.40
C GLY A 338 -28.78 17.79 -19.51
N LEU A 339 -28.89 16.63 -20.15
CA LEU A 339 -29.16 15.35 -19.54
C LEU A 339 -28.30 14.27 -20.18
N LEU A 340 -27.87 13.32 -19.36
CA LEU A 340 -27.28 12.06 -19.78
C LEU A 340 -28.27 10.94 -19.49
N PHE A 341 -28.69 10.25 -20.55
CA PHE A 341 -29.64 9.15 -20.52
C PHE A 341 -28.93 7.83 -20.84
N VAL A 342 -29.21 6.79 -20.06
CA VAL A 342 -28.79 5.42 -20.34
C VAL A 342 -29.96 4.47 -20.11
N ALA A 343 -30.06 3.41 -20.91
CA ALA A 343 -31.15 2.46 -20.80
C ALA A 343 -30.78 1.03 -21.18
N ASN A 344 -31.55 0.10 -20.65
CA ASN A 344 -31.46 -1.35 -20.84
C ASN A 344 -30.10 -1.91 -20.46
N LEU A 345 -29.91 -2.22 -19.17
CA LEU A 345 -28.79 -3.06 -18.77
C LEU A 345 -28.83 -4.41 -19.51
N ARG A 346 -27.67 -4.87 -19.98
CA ARG A 346 -27.52 -6.14 -20.69
C ARG A 346 -27.52 -7.34 -19.75
N SER A 347 -26.91 -7.21 -18.57
CA SER A 347 -26.61 -8.31 -17.66
C SER A 347 -27.52 -8.37 -16.42
N ARG A 348 -28.22 -7.28 -16.07
CA ARG A 348 -29.04 -7.14 -14.86
C ARG A 348 -30.35 -6.41 -15.15
N ASP A 349 -31.34 -6.63 -14.29
CA ASP A 349 -32.69 -6.04 -14.45
C ASP A 349 -32.86 -4.67 -13.76
N CYS A 350 -31.94 -4.28 -12.88
CA CYS A 350 -31.98 -3.01 -12.16
C CYS A 350 -30.60 -2.37 -12.00
N TYR A 351 -30.59 -1.05 -11.84
CA TYR A 351 -29.38 -0.28 -11.59
C TYR A 351 -29.01 -0.29 -10.10
N SER A 352 -27.73 -0.53 -9.80
CA SER A 352 -27.20 -0.44 -8.43
C SER A 352 -26.83 1.00 -8.04
N SER A 353 -26.62 1.24 -6.75
CA SER A 353 -26.10 2.51 -6.25
C SER A 353 -24.72 2.88 -6.84
N ASN A 354 -23.93 1.87 -7.21
CA ASN A 354 -22.63 2.09 -7.86
C ASN A 354 -22.81 2.56 -9.31
N ASP A 355 -23.80 2.02 -10.03
CA ASP A 355 -24.12 2.41 -11.41
C ASP A 355 -24.61 3.86 -11.46
N VAL A 356 -25.52 4.24 -10.56
CA VAL A 356 -25.96 5.63 -10.39
C VAL A 356 -24.79 6.55 -10.01
N GLY A 357 -23.93 6.09 -9.09
CA GLY A 357 -22.75 6.84 -8.67
C GLY A 357 -21.78 7.11 -9.81
N TYR A 358 -21.48 6.08 -10.62
CA TYR A 358 -20.63 6.19 -11.80
C TYR A 358 -21.22 7.16 -12.82
N LEU A 359 -22.50 7.01 -13.17
CA LEU A 359 -23.13 7.86 -14.16
C LEU A 359 -23.17 9.34 -13.71
N ARG A 360 -23.38 9.58 -12.40
CA ARG A 360 -23.28 10.93 -11.82
C ARG A 360 -21.90 11.55 -11.98
N ILE A 361 -20.85 10.77 -11.73
CA ILE A 361 -19.46 11.20 -11.93
C ILE A 361 -19.22 11.54 -13.39
N LEU A 362 -19.63 10.65 -14.31
CA LEU A 362 -19.46 10.84 -15.74
C LEU A 362 -20.20 12.11 -16.21
N ALA A 363 -21.44 12.30 -15.76
CA ALA A 363 -22.25 13.49 -16.03
C ALA A 363 -21.59 14.77 -15.51
N THR A 364 -21.02 14.75 -14.30
CA THR A 364 -20.32 15.92 -13.73
C THR A 364 -19.07 16.28 -14.54
N ASN A 365 -18.24 15.28 -14.87
CA ASN A 365 -17.04 15.49 -15.67
C ASN A 365 -17.38 15.96 -17.09
N ALA A 366 -18.43 15.38 -17.70
CA ALA A 366 -18.97 15.79 -18.98
C ALA A 366 -19.46 17.24 -18.95
N ALA A 367 -20.21 17.62 -17.92
CA ALA A 367 -20.73 18.97 -17.77
C ALA A 367 -19.60 20.01 -17.66
N ILE A 368 -18.57 19.71 -16.86
CA ILE A 368 -17.37 20.57 -16.74
C ILE A 368 -16.66 20.69 -18.10
N ALA A 369 -16.44 19.58 -18.80
CA ALA A 369 -15.76 19.59 -20.10
C ALA A 369 -16.57 20.37 -21.17
N LEU A 370 -17.89 20.21 -21.21
CA LEU A 370 -18.76 20.96 -22.12
C LEU A 370 -18.72 22.46 -21.83
N ARG A 371 -18.83 22.87 -20.56
CA ARG A 371 -18.72 24.28 -20.17
C ARG A 371 -17.35 24.87 -20.48
N ASN A 372 -16.28 24.08 -20.31
CA ASN A 372 -14.93 24.53 -20.68
C ASN A 372 -14.79 24.79 -22.19
N LEU A 373 -15.36 23.92 -23.03
CA LEU A 373 -15.38 24.12 -24.48
C LEU A 373 -16.19 25.35 -24.88
N GLU A 374 -17.37 25.53 -24.30
CA GLU A 374 -18.22 26.71 -24.54
C GLU A 374 -17.53 28.01 -24.09
N ALA A 375 -16.92 28.01 -22.91
CA ALA A 375 -16.18 29.17 -22.38
C ALA A 375 -15.00 29.52 -23.28
N LYS A 376 -14.26 28.51 -23.75
CA LYS A 376 -13.15 28.72 -24.68
C LYS A 376 -13.61 29.31 -26.01
N ALA A 377 -14.66 28.76 -26.61
CA ALA A 377 -15.22 29.27 -27.85
C ALA A 377 -15.71 30.73 -27.70
N ARG A 378 -16.35 31.05 -26.56
CA ARG A 378 -16.78 32.42 -26.25
C ARG A 378 -15.61 33.40 -26.14
N ILE A 379 -14.52 33.01 -25.48
CA ILE A 379 -13.31 33.83 -25.37
C ILE A 379 -12.71 34.10 -26.75
N GLU A 380 -12.60 33.07 -27.60
CA GLU A 380 -12.06 33.20 -28.96
C GLU A 380 -12.92 34.16 -29.81
N GLN A 381 -14.24 34.03 -29.73
CA GLN A 381 -15.18 34.89 -30.42
C GLN A 381 -15.08 36.36 -29.96
N THR A 382 -15.11 36.61 -28.64
CA THR A 382 -14.99 37.97 -28.09
C THR A 382 -13.64 38.61 -28.43
N HIS A 383 -12.56 37.83 -28.46
CA HIS A 383 -11.25 38.33 -28.89
C HIS A 383 -11.24 38.77 -30.36
N PHE A 384 -11.86 37.99 -31.24
CA PHE A 384 -12.02 38.35 -32.65
C PHE A 384 -12.86 39.64 -32.80
N GLU A 385 -13.97 39.75 -32.08
CA GLU A 385 -14.82 40.94 -32.08
C GLU A 385 -14.08 42.19 -31.57
N MET A 386 -13.24 42.07 -30.53
CA MET A 386 -12.41 43.19 -30.06
C MET A 386 -11.39 43.63 -31.11
N ILE A 387 -10.69 42.70 -31.76
CA ILE A 387 -9.76 43.02 -32.85
C ILE A 387 -10.50 43.74 -33.98
N GLN A 388 -11.68 43.24 -34.35
CA GLN A 388 -12.50 43.84 -35.40
C GLN A 388 -12.96 45.26 -35.03
N ALA A 389 -13.42 45.47 -33.80
CA ALA A 389 -13.82 46.79 -33.32
C ALA A 389 -12.65 47.78 -33.30
N LEU A 390 -11.45 47.33 -32.88
CA LEU A 390 -10.24 48.15 -32.92
C LEU A 390 -9.82 48.50 -34.35
N ALA A 391 -9.88 47.53 -35.27
CA ALA A 391 -9.58 47.75 -36.69
C ALA A 391 -10.55 48.76 -37.32
N GLN A 392 -11.86 48.62 -37.06
CA GLN A 392 -12.89 49.56 -37.51
C GLN A 392 -12.68 50.96 -36.92
N ALA A 393 -12.29 51.08 -35.65
CA ALA A 393 -12.00 52.37 -35.02
C ALA A 393 -10.74 53.04 -35.61
N ILE A 394 -9.72 52.26 -35.97
CA ILE A 394 -8.53 52.76 -36.67
C ILE A 394 -8.90 53.23 -38.07
N GLU A 395 -9.65 52.45 -38.84
CA GLU A 395 -10.13 52.86 -40.18
C GLU A 395 -11.01 54.11 -40.12
N ALA A 396 -11.91 54.22 -39.13
CA ALA A 396 -12.75 55.42 -38.96
C ALA A 396 -11.94 56.68 -38.66
N LYS A 397 -10.75 56.53 -38.06
CA LYS A 397 -9.82 57.62 -37.78
C LYS A 397 -8.94 57.97 -38.98
N ASP A 398 -8.82 57.08 -39.97
CA ASP A 398 -7.92 57.22 -41.11
C ASP A 398 -8.70 57.32 -42.44
N LEU A 399 -8.90 58.55 -42.94
CA LEU A 399 -9.71 58.87 -44.14
C LEU A 399 -9.33 58.06 -45.40
N TYR A 400 -8.12 57.50 -45.45
CA TYR A 400 -7.59 56.77 -46.60
C TYR A 400 -7.98 55.29 -46.65
N THR A 401 -8.54 54.71 -45.58
CA THR A 401 -8.73 53.24 -45.46
C THR A 401 -10.18 52.78 -45.24
N SER A 402 -11.16 53.70 -45.22
CA SER A 402 -12.57 53.46 -44.80
C SER A 402 -13.39 52.37 -45.53
N ASN A 403 -12.79 51.60 -46.45
CA ASN A 403 -13.44 50.53 -47.20
C ASN A 403 -12.54 49.28 -47.38
N HIS A 404 -11.47 49.10 -46.60
CA HIS A 404 -10.51 48.01 -46.85
C HIS A 404 -10.78 46.74 -46.02
N VAL A 405 -11.12 46.86 -44.74
CA VAL A 405 -11.34 45.71 -43.83
C VAL A 405 -12.58 44.89 -44.21
N GLY A 406 -13.65 45.53 -44.68
CA GLY A 406 -14.85 44.83 -45.15
C GLY A 406 -14.60 43.91 -46.36
N ARG A 407 -13.65 44.29 -47.25
CA ARG A 407 -13.32 43.53 -48.46
C ARG A 407 -12.37 42.34 -48.21
N VAL A 408 -11.66 42.33 -47.08
CA VAL A 408 -10.81 41.19 -46.66
C VAL A 408 -11.64 40.12 -45.94
N ARG A 409 -12.82 40.48 -45.42
CA ARG A 409 -13.73 39.56 -44.72
C ARG A 409 -14.37 38.50 -45.63
N ASP A 410 -14.55 38.83 -46.91
CA ASP A 410 -15.29 38.00 -47.87
C ASP A 410 -14.36 37.15 -48.78
N LEU A 411 -13.07 37.07 -48.45
CA LEU A 411 -12.05 36.16 -49.03
C LEU A 411 -11.68 35.09 -48.00
#